data_AF-A0A7J7XH79-F1
#
_entry.id   AF-A0A7J7XH79-F1
#
_cell.length_a   1.000
_cell.length_b   1.000
_cell.length_c   1.000
_cell.angle_alpha   90.00
_cell.angle_beta   90.00
_cell.angle_gamma   90.00
#
_symmetry.space_group_name_H-M   'P 1'
#
loop_
_entity.id
_entity.type
_entity.pdbx_description
1 polymer ?
#
loop_
_entity_poly.entity_id
_entity_poly.type
_entity_poly.pdbx_seq_one_letter_code
_entity_poly.pdbx_strand_id
1 'polypeptide(L)'
;MHYRKSCKHVRPGGGFVPNFQLFEKGDVNGEKEQKVYTFLKNSCPPTSELLGSPSRLFWEPMKIHDIRWNFEKFLVGPDGKPIMRWYHRTPVSNVKMDILAYMREQAALGVRGK
;
A
#
# COMPACT_ATOMS: atom_id res chain seq x y z
N MET A 1 -9.25 18.46 1.78
CA MET A 1 -8.76 19.57 0.93
C MET A 1 -7.28 19.95 1.11
N HIS A 2 -6.68 19.88 2.31
CA HIS A 2 -5.31 20.40 2.54
C HIS A 2 -4.18 19.65 1.81
N TYR A 3 -4.27 18.32 1.67
CA TYR A 3 -3.16 17.53 1.11
C TYR A 3 -2.85 17.86 -0.36
N ARG A 4 -3.89 18.02 -1.20
CA ARG A 4 -3.72 18.42 -2.62
C ARG A 4 -3.01 19.77 -2.77
N LYS A 5 -3.30 20.73 -1.89
CA LYS A 5 -2.61 22.03 -1.90
C LYS A 5 -1.13 21.89 -1.54
N SER A 6 -0.82 21.06 -0.53
CA SER A 6 0.55 20.78 -0.13
C SER A 6 1.35 20.08 -1.23
N CYS A 7 0.76 19.08 -1.89
CA CYS A 7 1.37 18.42 -3.05
C CYS A 7 1.67 19.39 -4.19
N LYS A 8 0.74 20.32 -4.49
CA LYS A 8 0.87 21.26 -5.60
C LYS A 8 1.91 22.35 -5.36
N HIS A 9 2.05 22.85 -4.13
CA HIS A 9 2.84 24.06 -3.85
C HIS A 9 4.01 23.87 -2.89
N VAL A 10 4.03 22.79 -2.10
CA VAL A 10 5.05 22.59 -1.05
C VAL A 10 5.96 21.42 -1.37
N ARG A 11 5.41 20.20 -1.38
CA ARG A 11 6.17 18.98 -1.72
C ARG A 11 5.22 17.90 -2.24
N PRO A 12 5.41 17.36 -3.45
CA PRO A 12 6.51 17.61 -4.39
C PRO A 12 6.64 19.05 -4.90
N GLY A 13 5.57 19.84 -4.87
CA GLY A 13 5.58 21.22 -5.36
C GLY A 13 5.53 21.27 -6.89
N GLY A 14 5.93 22.40 -7.49
CA GLY A 14 6.06 22.53 -8.94
C GLY A 14 4.74 22.38 -9.73
N GLY A 15 3.59 22.64 -9.09
CA GLY A 15 2.30 22.45 -9.73
C GLY A 15 1.82 21.00 -9.78
N PHE A 16 2.49 20.08 -9.07
CA PHE A 16 2.16 18.66 -9.07
C PHE A 16 0.70 18.39 -8.62
N VAL A 17 -0.03 17.65 -9.44
CA VAL A 17 -1.38 17.17 -9.14
C VAL A 17 -1.40 15.65 -9.34
N PRO A 18 -1.76 14.85 -8.30
CA PRO A 18 -1.93 13.41 -8.45
C PRO A 18 -2.96 13.09 -9.54
N ASN A 19 -2.59 12.20 -10.46
CA ASN A 19 -3.46 11.67 -11.51
C ASN A 19 -4.25 10.42 -11.07
N PHE A 20 -4.32 10.17 -9.76
CA PHE A 20 -5.03 9.07 -9.16
C PHE A 20 -5.90 9.59 -8.00
N GLN A 21 -6.90 8.79 -7.60
CA GLN A 21 -7.82 9.16 -6.54
C GLN A 21 -7.11 9.20 -5.18
N LEU A 22 -7.37 10.26 -4.43
CA LEU A 22 -7.02 10.35 -3.01
C LEU A 22 -8.30 10.25 -2.19
N PHE A 23 -8.23 9.51 -1.09
CA PHE A 23 -9.32 9.38 -0.13
C PHE A 23 -9.12 10.36 1.04
N GLU A 24 -10.11 10.42 1.93
CA GLU A 24 -9.98 11.17 3.18
C GLU A 24 -8.87 10.57 4.06
N LYS A 25 -8.28 11.42 4.90
CA LYS A 25 -7.25 10.97 5.84
C LYS A 25 -7.90 10.15 6.94
N GLY A 26 -7.36 8.98 7.23
CA GLY A 26 -7.76 8.14 8.35
C GLY A 26 -6.64 7.20 8.77
N ASP A 27 -6.88 6.44 9.82
CA ASP A 27 -5.89 5.54 10.39
C ASP A 27 -5.78 4.25 9.58
N VAL A 28 -4.57 3.68 9.53
CA VAL A 28 -4.28 2.41 8.85
C VAL A 28 -3.83 1.30 9.82
N ASN A 29 -3.54 1.68 11.06
CA ASN A 29 -3.18 0.81 12.18
C ASN A 29 -3.92 1.26 13.45
N GLY A 30 -3.93 0.39 14.46
CA GLY A 30 -4.51 0.66 15.77
C GLY A 30 -6.03 0.48 15.82
N GLU A 31 -6.61 0.84 16.97
CA GLU A 31 -8.02 0.62 17.28
C GLU A 31 -9.01 1.23 16.26
N LYS A 32 -8.65 2.37 15.67
CA LYS A 32 -9.50 3.14 14.74
C LYS A 32 -9.15 2.95 13.27
N GLU A 33 -8.35 1.93 12.94
CA GLU A 33 -7.95 1.69 11.56
C GLU A 33 -9.16 1.49 10.63
N GLN A 34 -9.06 2.01 9.42
CA GLN A 34 -10.09 1.79 8.41
C GLN A 34 -10.18 0.29 8.08
N LYS A 35 -11.40 -0.25 8.07
CA LYS A 35 -11.65 -1.70 7.91
C LYS A 35 -11.03 -2.33 6.66
N VAL A 36 -10.87 -1.55 5.58
CA VAL A 36 -10.17 -2.01 4.37
C VAL A 36 -8.71 -2.36 4.67
N TYR A 37 -8.03 -1.61 5.54
CA TYR A 37 -6.66 -1.92 5.93
C TYR A 37 -6.58 -3.10 6.89
N THR A 38 -7.58 -3.33 7.75
CA THR A 38 -7.68 -4.57 8.53
C THR A 38 -7.69 -5.79 7.61
N PHE A 39 -8.49 -5.75 6.56
CA PHE A 39 -8.53 -6.82 5.54
C PHE A 39 -7.17 -6.98 4.87
N LEU A 40 -6.64 -5.92 4.26
CA LEU A 40 -5.39 -5.97 3.48
C LEU A 40 -4.18 -6.42 4.31
N LYS A 41 -4.01 -5.91 5.53
CA LYS A 41 -2.85 -6.23 6.39
C LYS A 41 -2.80 -7.70 6.78
N ASN A 42 -3.96 -8.32 7.01
CA ASN A 42 -4.08 -9.71 7.44
C ASN A 42 -4.10 -10.70 6.27
N SER A 43 -4.26 -10.25 5.02
CA SER A 43 -4.21 -11.11 3.83
C SER A 43 -2.79 -11.38 3.32
N CYS A 44 -1.78 -10.65 3.80
CA CYS A 44 -0.39 -10.82 3.37
C CYS A 44 0.56 -10.84 4.58
N PRO A 45 1.68 -11.58 4.51
CA PRO A 45 2.74 -11.49 5.50
C PRO A 45 3.23 -10.04 5.70
N PRO A 46 3.73 -9.68 6.89
CA PRO A 46 4.31 -8.35 7.11
C PRO A 46 5.55 -8.12 6.23
N THR A 47 5.82 -6.85 5.93
CA THR A 47 6.91 -6.46 5.00
C THR A 47 8.29 -6.44 5.64
N SER A 48 8.37 -6.55 6.97
CA SER A 48 9.61 -6.61 7.76
C SER A 48 9.32 -7.17 9.15
N GLU A 49 10.29 -7.87 9.72
CA GLU A 49 10.28 -8.31 11.12
C GLU A 49 10.28 -7.11 12.09
N LEU A 50 10.92 -6.01 11.70
CA LEU A 50 11.02 -4.81 12.51
C LEU A 50 9.80 -3.90 12.30
N LEU A 51 9.08 -3.63 13.38
CA LEU A 51 8.00 -2.64 13.40
C LEU A 51 8.53 -1.21 13.28
N GLY A 52 9.66 -0.92 13.94
CA GLY A 52 10.22 0.42 14.07
C GLY A 52 10.34 0.83 15.54
N SER A 53 10.85 2.04 15.79
CA SER A 53 10.91 2.57 17.15
C SER A 53 9.52 3.03 17.59
N PRO A 54 8.99 2.58 18.74
CA PRO A 54 7.64 2.95 19.21
C PRO A 54 7.39 4.45 19.28
N SER A 55 8.43 5.27 19.57
CA SER A 55 8.31 6.74 19.62
C SER A 55 7.97 7.40 18.28
N ARG A 56 8.05 6.65 17.17
CA ARG A 56 7.71 7.10 15.81
C ARG A 56 6.40 6.49 15.30
N LEU A 57 5.73 5.67 16.12
CA LEU A 57 4.52 4.94 15.77
C LEU A 57 3.40 5.42 16.69
N PHE A 58 2.43 6.13 16.12
CA PHE A 58 1.40 6.85 16.86
C PHE A 58 0.06 6.09 16.86
N TRP A 59 0.08 4.81 17.20
CA TRP A 59 -1.13 3.97 17.29
C TRP A 59 -0.97 2.88 18.34
N GLU A 60 -2.10 2.41 18.87
CA GLU A 60 -2.19 1.23 19.74
C GLU A 60 -3.49 0.46 19.40
N PRO A 61 -3.54 -0.85 19.65
CA PRO A 61 -2.41 -1.72 20.00
C PRO A 61 -1.49 -2.00 18.79
N MET A 62 -0.20 -2.23 19.04
CA MET A 62 0.72 -2.72 18.01
C MET A 62 0.46 -4.19 17.65
N LYS A 63 0.45 -4.52 16.35
CA LYS A 63 0.21 -5.87 15.81
C LYS A 63 1.28 -6.29 14.81
N ILE A 64 1.53 -7.60 14.72
CA ILE A 64 2.53 -8.18 13.81
C ILE A 64 2.29 -7.73 12.35
N HIS A 65 1.04 -7.65 11.90
CA HIS A 65 0.68 -7.31 10.52
C HIS A 65 0.60 -5.80 10.23
N ASP A 66 0.88 -4.92 11.21
CA ASP A 66 0.77 -3.48 11.04
C ASP A 66 1.61 -2.93 9.88
N ILE A 67 1.07 -1.93 9.20
CA ILE A 67 1.81 -1.17 8.17
C ILE A 67 2.99 -0.49 8.83
N ARG A 68 4.18 -0.67 8.27
CA ARG A 68 5.44 -0.27 8.87
C ARG A 68 5.73 1.20 8.69
N TRP A 69 5.35 1.78 7.55
CA TRP A 69 5.58 3.20 7.27
C TRP A 69 4.70 3.73 6.13
N ASN A 70 4.79 5.05 5.91
CA ASN A 70 4.25 5.72 4.74
C ASN A 70 4.77 5.06 3.45
N PHE A 71 3.91 4.95 2.42
CA PHE A 71 4.20 4.34 1.11
C PHE A 71 4.36 2.82 1.10
N GLU A 72 3.83 2.10 2.09
CA GLU A 72 3.58 0.67 1.95
C GLU A 72 2.47 0.41 0.92
N LYS A 73 2.56 -0.70 0.18
CA LYS A 73 1.77 -0.91 -1.05
C LYS A 73 1.15 -2.30 -1.05
N PHE A 74 -0.08 -2.41 -1.52
CA PHE A 74 -0.80 -3.66 -1.69
C PHE A 74 -1.29 -3.75 -3.14
N LEU A 75 -1.20 -4.95 -3.73
CA LEU A 75 -1.84 -5.27 -5.01
C LEU A 75 -3.06 -6.12 -4.72
N VAL A 76 -4.19 -5.72 -5.31
CA VAL A 76 -5.47 -6.42 -5.24
C VAL A 76 -5.87 -6.81 -6.66
N GLY A 77 -6.30 -8.06 -6.83
CA GLY A 77 -6.73 -8.60 -8.10
C GLY A 77 -8.10 -8.08 -8.55
N PRO A 78 -8.49 -8.34 -9.81
CA PRO A 78 -9.80 -7.95 -10.33
C PRO A 78 -10.97 -8.67 -9.63
N ASP A 79 -10.69 -9.78 -8.93
CA ASP A 79 -11.65 -10.52 -8.10
C ASP A 79 -11.75 -9.97 -6.66
N GLY A 80 -11.04 -8.88 -6.35
CA GLY A 80 -11.01 -8.27 -5.02
C GLY A 80 -10.07 -8.95 -4.03
N LYS A 81 -9.31 -9.97 -4.44
CA LYS A 81 -8.38 -10.69 -3.54
C LYS A 81 -7.00 -10.05 -3.51
N PRO A 82 -6.37 -9.87 -2.33
CA PRO A 82 -5.00 -9.41 -2.23
C PRO A 82 -4.02 -10.40 -2.83
N ILE A 83 -3.03 -9.90 -3.59
CA ILE A 83 -2.04 -10.70 -4.32
C ILE A 83 -0.66 -10.51 -3.70
N MET A 84 -0.23 -9.26 -3.48
CA MET A 84 1.12 -8.93 -3.02
C MET A 84 1.12 -7.71 -2.10
N ARG A 85 2.14 -7.65 -1.24
CA ARG A 85 2.41 -6.52 -0.34
C ARG A 85 3.89 -6.17 -0.44
N TRP A 86 4.20 -4.90 -0.67
CA TRP A 86 5.59 -4.42 -0.79
C TRP A 86 5.98 -3.50 0.35
N TYR A 87 7.22 -3.66 0.79
CA TYR A 87 7.88 -2.76 1.72
C TYR A 87 7.90 -1.32 1.18
N HIS A 88 7.85 -0.34 2.07
CA HIS A 88 7.73 1.07 1.65
C HIS A 88 8.93 1.54 0.83
N ARG A 89 10.13 1.04 1.14
CA ARG A 89 11.37 1.38 0.42
C ARG A 89 11.55 0.65 -0.91
N THR A 90 10.69 -0.32 -1.25
CA THR A 90 10.75 -0.99 -2.56
C THR A 90 10.57 0.07 -3.66
N PRO A 91 11.52 0.20 -4.61
CA PRO A 91 11.43 1.16 -5.70
C PRO A 91 10.16 0.94 -6.54
N VAL A 92 9.52 2.04 -6.96
CA VAL A 92 8.30 1.98 -7.79
C VAL A 92 8.55 1.26 -9.12
N SER A 93 9.79 1.30 -9.65
CA SER A 93 10.20 0.51 -10.81
C SER A 93 10.05 -0.99 -10.58
N ASN A 94 10.45 -1.48 -9.41
CA ASN A 94 10.34 -2.91 -9.07
C ASN A 94 8.88 -3.30 -8.87
N VAL A 95 8.10 -2.47 -8.18
CA VAL A 95 6.65 -2.68 -8.04
C VAL A 95 5.98 -2.78 -9.41
N LYS A 96 6.35 -1.90 -10.37
CA LYS A 96 5.86 -1.97 -11.75
C LYS A 96 6.25 -3.28 -12.43
N MET A 97 7.51 -3.71 -12.30
CA MET A 97 7.98 -4.96 -12.89
C MET A 97 7.20 -6.17 -12.35
N ASP A 98 6.99 -6.22 -11.03
CA ASP A 98 6.26 -7.31 -10.37
C ASP A 98 4.80 -7.36 -10.82
N ILE A 99 4.11 -6.21 -10.88
CA ILE A 99 2.73 -6.12 -11.39
C ILE A 99 2.64 -6.65 -12.83
N LEU A 100 3.55 -6.22 -13.70
CA LEU A 100 3.56 -6.67 -15.10
C LEU A 100 3.90 -8.15 -15.23
N ALA A 101 4.79 -8.67 -14.39
CA ALA A 101 5.12 -10.09 -14.37
C ALA A 101 3.89 -10.92 -13.95
N TYR A 102 3.21 -10.53 -12.87
CA TYR A 102 1.98 -11.17 -12.43
C TYR A 102 0.91 -11.17 -13.53
N MET A 103 0.68 -10.02 -14.17
CA MET A 103 -0.32 -9.91 -15.26
C MET A 103 0.01 -10.84 -16.45
N ARG A 104 1.28 -10.96 -16.84
CA ARG A 104 1.71 -11.88 -17.91
C ARG A 104 1.51 -13.34 -17.52
N GLU A 105 1.81 -13.69 -16.27
CA GLU A 105 1.60 -15.04 -15.77
C GLU A 105 0.12 -15.43 -15.77
N GLN A 106 -0.76 -14.53 -15.32
CA GLN A 106 -2.22 -14.75 -15.36
C GLN A 106 -2.73 -14.90 -16.81
N ALA A 107 -2.22 -14.10 -17.75
CA ALA A 107 -2.56 -14.24 -19.16
C ALA A 107 -2.12 -15.62 -19.72
N ALA A 108 -0.91 -16.09 -19.36
CA ALA A 108 -0.42 -17.40 -19.79
C ALA A 108 -1.20 -18.57 -19.18
N LEU A 109 -1.64 -18.45 -17.92
CA LEU A 109 -2.52 -19.45 -17.28
C LEU A 109 -3.89 -19.50 -17.94
N GLY A 110 -4.46 -18.35 -18.29
CA GLY A 110 -5.75 -18.27 -19.01
C GLY A 110 -5.70 -18.85 -20.43
N VAL A 111 -4.53 -18.91 -21.06
CA VAL A 111 -4.33 -19.58 -22.36
C VAL A 111 -4.24 -21.10 -22.20
N ARG A 112 -3.63 -21.59 -21.11
CA ARG A 112 -3.46 -23.03 -20.84
C ARG A 112 -4.72 -23.72 -20.30
N GLY A 113 -5.63 -22.95 -19.70
CA GLY A 113 -6.92 -23.43 -19.18
C GLY A 113 -8.05 -23.45 -20.22
N LYS A 114 -7.76 -23.14 -21.49
CA LYS A 114 -8.64 -23.31 -22.64
C LYS A 114 -8.11 -24.45 -23.49
#